data_AF-A0A346SPK5-F1
#
_entry.id   AF-A0A346SPK5-F1
#
_cell.length_a   1.000
_cell.length_b   1.000
_cell.length_c   1.000
_cell.angle_alpha   90.00
_cell.angle_beta   90.00
_cell.angle_gamma   90.00
#
_symmetry.space_group_name_H-M   'P 1'
#
loop_
_entity.id
_entity.type
_entity.pdbx_description
1 polymer ?
#
loop_
_entity_poly.entity_id
_entity_poly.type
_entity_poly.pdbx_seq_one_letter_code
_entity_poly.pdbx_strand_id
1 'polypeptide(L)'
;MEVRFADGTKEEIENGRHERKNAQNRTVEERPATGADVSRPRSLADGISVDNVRSSGQGGAAGSRPTKVERQGNNIEVNYVNGWKEAIEFGRYELKDPFNRTVVERNATAADRRRLQSVAN
;
A
#
# COMPACT_ATOMS: atom_id res chain seq x y z
N MET A 1 10.28 0.09 3.44
CA MET A 1 9.17 0.35 2.48
C MET A 1 8.99 -0.91 1.68
N GLU A 2 7.76 -1.34 1.48
CA GLU A 2 7.42 -2.58 0.77
C GLU A 2 6.36 -2.29 -0.30
N VAL A 3 6.52 -2.91 -1.47
CA VAL A 3 5.54 -2.95 -2.56
C VAL A 3 5.44 -4.38 -3.05
N ARG A 4 4.21 -4.91 -3.16
CA ARG A 4 3.94 -6.18 -3.83
C ARG A 4 3.22 -5.96 -5.15
N PHE A 5 3.65 -6.71 -6.15
CA PHE A 5 3.09 -6.67 -7.49
C PHE A 5 2.09 -7.82 -7.69
N ALA A 6 1.22 -7.69 -8.70
CA ALA A 6 0.18 -8.65 -9.00
C ALA A 6 0.70 -10.04 -9.40
N ASP A 7 1.93 -10.11 -9.91
CA ASP A 7 2.64 -11.36 -10.21
C ASP A 7 3.21 -12.07 -8.96
N GLY A 8 2.96 -11.52 -7.77
CA GLY A 8 3.44 -12.03 -6.49
C GLY A 8 4.87 -11.62 -6.16
N THR A 9 5.59 -10.96 -7.08
CA THR A 9 6.90 -10.40 -6.79
C THR A 9 6.78 -9.24 -5.81
N LYS A 10 7.89 -8.95 -5.12
CA LYS A 10 7.93 -8.02 -4.02
C LYS A 10 9.21 -7.20 -4.11
N GLU A 11 9.09 -5.89 -3.93
CA GLU A 11 10.23 -4.98 -3.78
C GLU A 11 10.20 -4.33 -2.41
N GLU A 12 11.33 -4.37 -1.73
CA GLU A 12 11.53 -3.81 -0.41
C GLU A 12 12.71 -2.86 -0.40
N ILE A 13 12.60 -1.79 0.39
CA ILE A 13 13.70 -0.91 0.74
C ILE A 13 13.81 -0.89 2.26
N GLU A 14 14.89 -1.45 2.77
CA GLU A 14 15.18 -1.54 4.19
C GLU A 14 16.65 -1.20 4.44
N ASN A 15 16.94 -0.36 5.44
CA ASN A 15 18.31 0.02 5.81
C ASN A 15 19.17 0.53 4.64
N GLY A 16 18.57 1.19 3.64
CA GLY A 16 19.26 1.68 2.45
C GLY A 16 19.62 0.60 1.42
N ARG A 17 19.10 -0.61 1.55
CA ARG A 17 19.22 -1.71 0.58
C ARG A 17 17.89 -1.90 -0.14
N HIS A 18 17.97 -2.11 -1.45
CA HIS A 18 16.86 -2.56 -2.29
C HIS A 18 16.91 -4.09 -2.39
N GLU A 19 15.79 -4.73 -2.11
CA GLU A 19 15.62 -6.17 -2.18
C GLU A 19 14.42 -6.51 -3.07
N ARG A 20 14.62 -7.33 -4.10
CA ARG A 20 13.54 -7.92 -4.90
C ARG A 20 13.39 -9.38 -4.53
N LYS A 21 12.17 -9.78 -4.17
CA LYS A 21 11.78 -11.16 -3.90
C LYS A 21 10.84 -11.66 -5.01
N ASN A 22 10.97 -12.94 -5.35
CA ASN A 22 10.06 -13.60 -6.26
C ASN A 22 8.73 -13.97 -5.58
N ALA A 23 7.77 -14.53 -6.32
CA ALA A 23 6.47 -14.95 -5.80
C ALA A 23 6.53 -16.00 -4.67
N GLN A 24 7.66 -16.70 -4.52
CA GLN A 24 7.92 -17.66 -3.45
C GLN A 24 8.60 -16.99 -2.24
N ASN A 25 8.63 -15.65 -2.20
CA ASN A 25 9.27 -14.83 -1.18
C ASN A 25 10.79 -15.05 -1.04
N ARG A 26 11.45 -15.56 -2.09
CA ARG A 26 12.91 -15.71 -2.12
C ARG A 26 13.55 -14.47 -2.71
N THR A 27 14.60 -13.98 -2.05
CA THR A 27 15.43 -12.89 -2.56
C THR A 27 16.09 -13.30 -3.88
N VAL A 28 15.80 -12.55 -4.94
CA VAL A 28 16.39 -12.72 -6.27
C VAL A 28 17.34 -11.59 -6.63
N GLU A 29 17.24 -10.45 -5.95
CA GLU A 29 18.13 -9.30 -6.13
C GLU A 29 18.28 -8.59 -4.79
N GLU A 30 19.52 -8.31 -4.37
CA GLU A 30 19.81 -7.47 -3.22
C GLU A 30 20.97 -6.52 -3.59
N ARG A 31 20.75 -5.21 -3.47
CA ARG A 31 21.77 -4.20 -3.79
C ARG A 31 21.59 -2.94 -2.96
N PRO A 32 22.63 -2.10 -2.78
CA PRO A 32 22.44 -0.75 -2.25
C PRO A 32 21.35 -0.03 -3.05
N ALA A 33 20.38 0.56 -2.35
CA ALA A 33 19.31 1.28 -3.01
C ALA A 33 19.90 2.52 -3.70
N THR A 34 19.80 2.59 -5.03
CA THR A 34 20.18 3.81 -5.75
C THR A 34 19.08 4.86 -5.62
N GLY A 35 19.40 6.14 -5.88
CA GLY A 35 18.39 7.21 -5.87
C GLY A 35 17.17 6.91 -6.77
N ALA A 36 17.38 6.20 -7.89
CA ALA A 36 16.32 5.73 -8.77
C ALA A 36 15.52 4.56 -8.17
N ASP A 37 16.19 3.63 -7.47
CA ASP A 37 15.54 2.50 -6.79
C ASP A 37 14.71 2.95 -5.59
N VAL A 38 15.00 4.13 -5.02
CA VAL A 38 14.17 4.77 -3.99
C VAL A 38 13.03 5.56 -4.64
N SER A 39 13.31 6.26 -5.75
CA SER A 39 12.36 7.20 -6.36
C SER A 39 11.30 6.52 -7.23
N ARG A 40 11.61 5.41 -7.91
CA ARG A 40 10.62 4.66 -8.72
C ARG A 40 9.52 4.03 -7.87
N PRO A 41 9.80 3.21 -6.85
CA PRO A 41 8.76 2.65 -5.99
C PRO A 41 8.12 3.72 -5.10
N ARG A 42 8.83 4.78 -4.68
CA ARG A 42 8.17 5.95 -4.04
C ARG A 42 7.21 6.65 -4.99
N SER A 43 7.58 6.89 -6.25
CA SER A 43 6.67 7.53 -7.22
C SER A 43 5.53 6.60 -7.66
N LEU A 44 5.75 5.28 -7.67
CA LEU A 44 4.67 4.31 -7.86
C LEU A 44 3.74 4.32 -6.64
N ALA A 45 4.28 4.28 -5.42
CA ALA A 45 3.49 4.17 -4.20
C ALA A 45 2.87 5.50 -3.74
N ASP A 46 3.47 6.64 -4.06
CA ASP A 46 2.95 7.99 -3.86
C ASP A 46 1.83 8.22 -4.86
N GLY A 47 0.65 7.73 -4.49
CA GLY A 47 -0.55 7.76 -5.30
C GLY A 47 -1.31 6.44 -5.24
N ILE A 48 -0.66 5.30 -5.01
CA ILE A 48 -1.34 4.02 -4.83
C ILE A 48 -2.16 4.06 -3.53
N SER A 49 -3.42 4.33 -3.74
CA SER A 49 -4.54 4.15 -2.83
C SER A 49 -5.49 3.14 -3.45
N VAL A 50 -6.49 2.73 -2.69
CA VAL A 50 -7.61 1.94 -3.18
C VAL A 50 -8.25 2.58 -4.42
N ASP A 51 -8.14 3.90 -4.60
CA ASP A 51 -8.63 4.61 -5.79
C ASP A 51 -7.85 4.26 -7.06
N ASN A 52 -6.53 4.06 -6.94
CA ASN A 52 -5.65 3.74 -8.07
C ASN A 52 -5.59 2.24 -8.40
N VAL A 53 -5.79 1.36 -7.42
CA VAL A 53 -5.88 -0.09 -7.66
C VAL A 53 -7.08 -0.46 -8.53
N ARG A 54 -8.14 0.36 -8.54
CA ARG A 54 -9.34 0.17 -9.35
C ARG A 54 -9.13 0.44 -10.84
N SER A 55 -8.07 1.14 -11.22
CA SER A 55 -7.84 1.56 -12.61
C SER A 55 -7.28 0.43 -13.50
N SER A 56 -6.75 -0.67 -12.93
CA SER A 56 -6.09 -1.73 -13.69
C SER A 56 -6.84 -3.07 -13.79
N GLY A 57 -8.10 -3.18 -13.33
CA GLY A 57 -8.86 -4.41 -13.53
C GLY A 57 -10.16 -4.51 -12.74
N GLN A 58 -11.27 -4.58 -13.47
CA GLN A 58 -12.55 -5.19 -13.09
C GLN A 58 -13.15 -4.79 -11.72
N GLY A 59 -13.79 -3.62 -11.70
CA GLY A 59 -14.68 -3.22 -10.61
C GLY A 59 -14.74 -1.71 -10.48
N GLY A 60 -15.74 -1.09 -11.13
CA GLY A 60 -15.96 0.36 -11.10
C GLY A 60 -16.10 0.93 -9.69
N ALA A 61 -16.33 2.24 -9.60
CA ALA A 61 -16.42 3.07 -8.38
C ALA A 61 -17.28 2.53 -7.21
N ALA A 62 -18.02 1.44 -7.39
CA ALA A 62 -18.73 0.71 -6.33
C ALA A 62 -17.79 -0.08 -5.39
N GLY A 63 -16.66 -0.60 -5.89
CA GLY A 63 -15.70 -1.37 -5.07
C GLY A 63 -14.97 -0.52 -4.03
N SER A 64 -14.99 0.78 -4.25
CA SER A 64 -14.38 1.87 -3.50
C SER A 64 -15.05 2.25 -2.20
N ARG A 65 -16.25 1.73 -1.99
CA ARG A 65 -17.15 2.27 -0.99
C ARG A 65 -16.75 1.72 0.37
N PRO A 66 -16.52 2.57 1.38
CA PRO A 66 -16.24 2.11 2.74
C PRO A 66 -17.42 1.28 3.27
N THR A 67 -17.13 0.13 3.86
CA THR A 67 -18.09 -0.71 4.59
C THR A 67 -17.93 -0.58 6.09
N LYS A 68 -16.69 -0.34 6.55
CA LYS A 68 -16.36 -0.18 7.95
C LYS A 68 -15.21 0.80 8.08
N VAL A 69 -15.34 1.71 9.05
CA VAL A 69 -14.29 2.66 9.39
C VAL A 69 -14.06 2.63 10.90
N GLU A 70 -12.81 2.44 11.30
CA GLU A 70 -12.39 2.46 12.70
C GLU A 70 -11.32 3.54 12.90
N ARG A 71 -11.44 4.30 13.99
CA ARG A 71 -10.45 5.31 14.37
C ARG A 71 -10.07 5.15 15.83
N GLN A 72 -8.77 5.08 16.10
CA GLN A 72 -8.21 5.04 17.44
C GLN A 72 -6.99 5.97 17.52
N GLY A 73 -7.18 7.15 18.11
CA GLY A 73 -6.14 8.19 18.16
C GLY A 73 -5.68 8.58 16.74
N ASN A 74 -4.40 8.32 16.45
CA ASN A 74 -3.80 8.60 15.14
C ASN A 74 -3.95 7.43 14.14
N ASN A 75 -4.49 6.30 14.59
CA ASN A 75 -4.71 5.14 13.73
C ASN A 75 -6.09 5.22 13.08
N ILE A 76 -6.14 4.89 11.79
CA ILE A 76 -7.37 4.86 10.99
C ILE A 76 -7.35 3.58 10.18
N GLU A 77 -8.42 2.79 10.24
CA GLU A 77 -8.63 1.63 9.38
C GLU A 77 -9.92 1.82 8.58
N VAL A 78 -9.87 1.53 7.28
CA VAL A 78 -11.02 1.54 6.39
C VAL A 78 -11.08 0.21 5.63
N ASN A 79 -12.21 -0.48 5.74
CA ASN A 79 -12.53 -1.65 4.94
C ASN A 79 -13.49 -1.24 3.83
N TYR A 80 -13.32 -1.82 2.63
CA TYR A 80 -14.09 -1.48 1.44
C TYR A 80 -14.97 -2.63 0.97
N VAL A 81 -16.03 -2.32 0.19
CA VAL A 81 -16.98 -3.30 -0.35
C VAL A 81 -16.29 -4.41 -1.16
N ASN A 82 -15.22 -4.07 -1.88
CA ASN A 82 -14.46 -5.03 -2.68
C ASN A 82 -13.48 -5.90 -1.86
N GLY A 83 -13.50 -5.81 -0.54
CA GLY A 83 -12.62 -6.58 0.36
C GLY A 83 -11.24 -5.97 0.57
N TRP A 84 -10.88 -4.89 -0.12
CA TRP A 84 -9.64 -4.18 0.15
C TRP A 84 -9.69 -3.48 1.51
N LYS A 85 -8.52 -3.29 2.11
CA LYS A 85 -8.35 -2.59 3.37
C LYS A 85 -7.24 -1.56 3.27
N GLU A 86 -7.47 -0.38 3.82
CA GLU A 86 -6.43 0.62 4.04
C GLU A 86 -6.31 0.96 5.50
N ALA A 87 -5.08 1.12 5.97
CA ALA A 87 -4.83 1.50 7.35
C ALA A 87 -3.69 2.52 7.45
N ILE A 88 -3.80 3.40 8.45
CA ILE A 88 -2.65 4.08 9.04
C ILE A 88 -2.48 3.53 10.45
N GLU A 89 -1.34 2.90 10.70
CA GLU A 89 -0.98 2.32 12.00
C GLU A 89 0.44 2.72 12.36
N PHE A 90 0.64 3.26 13.56
CA PHE A 90 1.96 3.69 14.05
C PHE A 90 2.71 4.62 13.06
N GLY A 91 1.96 5.47 12.33
CA GLY A 91 2.50 6.39 11.34
C GLY A 91 2.85 5.78 9.98
N ARG A 92 2.51 4.51 9.75
CA ARG A 92 2.72 3.80 8.49
C ARG A 92 1.40 3.60 7.76
N TYR A 93 1.41 3.80 6.45
CA TYR A 93 0.30 3.49 5.55
C TYR A 93 0.43 2.05 5.08
N GLU A 94 -0.68 1.32 5.17
CA GLU A 94 -0.83 -0.06 4.73
C GLU A 94 -2.02 -0.17 3.78
N LEU A 95 -1.85 -0.89 2.67
CA LEU A 95 -2.93 -1.29 1.77
C LEU A 95 -2.91 -2.80 1.64
N LYS A 96 -4.00 -3.46 2.01
CA LYS A 96 -4.18 -4.91 1.89
C LYS A 96 -5.25 -5.25 0.86
N ASP A 97 -4.99 -6.33 0.13
CA ASP A 97 -5.93 -6.90 -0.82
C ASP A 97 -7.04 -7.72 -0.12
N PRO A 98 -8.05 -8.23 -0.85
CA PRO A 98 -9.14 -9.04 -0.29
C PRO A 98 -8.71 -10.36 0.36
N PHE A 99 -7.48 -10.80 0.10
CA PHE A 99 -6.88 -11.98 0.73
C PHE A 99 -6.01 -11.60 1.95
N ASN A 100 -6.12 -10.35 2.42
CA ASN A 100 -5.40 -9.79 3.55
C ASN A 100 -3.87 -9.75 3.35
N ARG A 101 -3.40 -9.73 2.09
CA ARG A 101 -1.98 -9.61 1.75
C ARG A 101 -1.63 -8.13 1.63
N THR A 102 -0.55 -7.70 2.28
CA THR A 102 -0.05 -6.31 2.18
C THR A 102 0.48 -6.04 0.78
N VAL A 103 -0.19 -5.15 0.05
CA VAL A 103 0.19 -4.71 -1.30
C VAL A 103 1.13 -3.50 -1.23
N VAL A 104 0.88 -2.59 -0.29
CA VAL A 104 1.74 -1.41 -0.06
C VAL A 104 1.95 -1.22 1.43
N GLU A 105 3.20 -0.97 1.82
CA GLU A 105 3.56 -0.58 3.18
C GLU A 105 4.64 0.51 3.18
N ARG A 106 4.29 1.73 3.60
CA ARG A 106 5.22 2.88 3.60
C ARG A 106 4.95 3.83 4.76
N ASN A 107 5.81 4.84 4.95
CA ASN A 107 5.49 5.92 5.88
C ASN A 107 4.26 6.66 5.38
N ALA A 108 3.28 6.90 6.26
CA ALA A 108 2.07 7.60 5.89
C ALA A 108 2.40 9.05 5.52
N THR A 109 1.98 9.47 4.33
CA THR A 109 2.12 10.85 3.89
C THR A 109 0.99 11.73 4.45
N ALA A 110 1.16 13.04 4.35
CA ALA A 110 0.09 13.97 4.66
C ALA A 110 -1.14 13.81 3.74
N ALA A 111 -0.96 13.28 2.52
CA ALA A 111 -2.08 12.99 1.62
C ALA A 111 -2.88 11.76 2.09
N ASP A 112 -2.19 10.69 2.49
CA ASP A 112 -2.83 9.48 3.03
C ASP A 112 -3.69 9.81 4.25
N ARG A 113 -3.12 10.57 5.20
CA ARG A 113 -3.83 11.01 6.41
C ARG A 113 -5.08 11.82 6.07
N ARG A 114 -4.97 12.84 5.22
CA ARG A 114 -6.11 13.68 4.83
C ARG A 114 -7.21 12.86 4.16
N ARG A 115 -6.84 11.95 3.26
CA ARG A 115 -7.80 11.08 2.56
C ARG A 115 -8.51 10.13 3.52
N LEU A 116 -7.77 9.39 4.35
CA LEU A 116 -8.34 8.46 5.33
C LEU A 116 -9.16 9.19 6.41
N GLN A 117 -8.75 10.39 6.83
CA GLN A 117 -9.54 11.24 7.73
C GLN A 117 -10.85 11.70 7.09
N SER A 118 -10.84 12.04 5.81
CA SER A 118 -12.05 12.42 5.07
C SER A 118 -13.03 11.27 4.88
N VAL A 119 -12.53 10.04 4.77
CA VAL A 119 -13.37 8.82 4.68
C VAL A 119 -13.95 8.44 6.05
N ALA A 120 -13.22 8.76 7.12
CA ALA A 120 -13.56 8.44 8.50
C ALA A 120 -14.36 9.52 9.24
N ASN A 121 -14.81 10.57 8.55
CA ASN A 121 -15.62 11.65 9.11
C ASN A 121 -17.04 11.63 8.55
#